data_AF-A0A3N5GDH4-F1
#
_entry.id   AF-A0A3N5GDH4-F1
#
_cell.length_a   1.000
_cell.length_b   1.000
_cell.length_c   1.000
_cell.angle_alpha   90.00
_cell.angle_beta   90.00
_cell.angle_gamma   90.00
#
_symmetry.space_group_name_H-M   'P 1'
#
loop_
_entity.id
_entity.type
_entity.pdbx_description
1 polymer ?
#
loop_
_entity_poly.entity_id
_entity_poly.type
_entity_poly.pdbx_seq_one_letter_code
_entity_poly.pdbx_strand_id
1 'polypeptide(L)'
;MERLPAADTGKASAQGRGGNPTLDAIQALQNQISEGVSCNVRSYYLTQNLFTGANALTACEPGFHMASLWEIFDTSNLQYDTTRGYTRADSGNGPPQNDDDLGWVRTGNIAGSGFTRPGLANCSAWTSPDGFGSAVALVDVWQRGGVVASAIDPWDPRLENCAVPQRVWCVAD
;
A
#
# COMPACT_ATOMS: atom_id res chain seq x y z
N MET A 1 58.62 11.48 -75.89
CA MET A 1 57.28 10.88 -76.09
C MET A 1 56.70 10.72 -74.70
N GLU A 2 56.12 11.80 -74.18
CA GLU A 2 55.75 11.98 -72.78
C GLU A 2 54.23 12.17 -72.78
N ARG A 3 53.48 11.25 -72.17
CA ARG A 3 52.01 11.30 -72.09
C ARG A 3 51.57 11.52 -70.65
N LEU A 4 50.73 12.55 -70.52
CA LEU A 4 50.06 13.10 -69.35
C LEU A 4 49.14 12.09 -68.61
N PRO A 5 48.80 12.36 -67.33
CA PRO A 5 47.92 11.52 -66.53
C PRO A 5 46.43 11.72 -66.90
N ALA A 6 45.65 10.65 -66.79
CA ALA A 6 44.19 10.68 -66.94
C ALA A 6 43.52 11.00 -65.59
N ALA A 7 42.52 11.88 -65.65
CA ALA A 7 41.72 12.35 -64.55
C ALA A 7 40.84 11.24 -63.93
N ASP A 8 40.79 11.20 -62.60
CA ASP A 8 39.84 10.44 -61.82
C ASP A 8 38.50 11.18 -61.76
N THR A 9 37.48 10.60 -62.39
CA THR A 9 36.11 11.10 -62.39
C THR A 9 35.38 10.55 -61.16
N GLY A 10 34.99 11.44 -60.25
CA GLY A 10 34.14 11.10 -59.12
C GLY A 10 32.82 10.43 -59.51
N LYS A 11 32.35 9.53 -58.64
CA LYS A 11 30.96 9.09 -58.54
C LYS A 11 30.46 9.17 -57.10
N ALA A 12 29.59 10.14 -56.90
CA ALA A 12 28.31 10.14 -56.19
C ALA A 12 28.08 9.26 -54.93
N SER A 13 27.66 9.99 -53.89
CA SER A 13 26.47 9.78 -53.04
C SER A 13 26.45 8.63 -52.04
N ALA A 14 26.73 8.98 -50.78
CA ALA A 14 25.96 8.47 -49.64
C ALA A 14 25.01 9.58 -49.17
N GLN A 15 23.80 9.59 -49.75
CA GLN A 15 22.68 10.37 -49.24
C GLN A 15 22.22 9.79 -47.90
N GLY A 16 22.20 10.66 -46.89
CA GLY A 16 21.12 10.78 -45.91
C GLY A 16 20.65 9.51 -45.18
N ARG A 17 21.13 9.33 -43.95
CA ARG A 17 20.26 8.89 -42.85
C ARG A 17 20.29 9.95 -41.75
N GLY A 18 19.73 11.11 -42.07
CA GLY A 18 19.14 11.93 -41.02
C GLY A 18 17.95 11.15 -40.51
N GLY A 19 18.09 10.50 -39.35
CA GLY A 19 16.94 9.96 -38.62
C GLY A 19 15.90 11.06 -38.51
N ASN A 20 14.63 10.73 -38.77
CA ASN A 20 13.57 11.72 -38.62
C ASN A 20 13.45 12.01 -37.12
N PRO A 21 13.83 13.20 -36.64
CA PRO A 21 13.95 13.47 -35.21
C PRO A 21 12.62 13.27 -34.46
N THR A 22 11.49 13.33 -35.17
CA THR A 22 10.17 13.03 -34.60
C THR A 22 9.93 11.53 -34.36
N LEU A 23 10.47 10.64 -35.20
CA LEU A 23 10.34 9.19 -35.00
C LEU A 23 11.23 8.71 -33.87
N ASP A 24 12.45 9.26 -33.78
CA ASP A 24 13.37 8.97 -32.68
C ASP A 24 12.79 9.45 -31.34
N ALA A 25 12.13 10.62 -31.31
CA ALA A 25 11.42 11.12 -30.14
C ALA A 25 10.21 10.26 -29.74
N ILE A 26 9.42 9.78 -30.71
CA ILE A 26 8.29 8.86 -30.44
C ILE A 26 8.80 7.54 -29.86
N GLN A 27 9.88 6.97 -30.42
CA GLN A 27 10.45 5.72 -29.93
C GLN A 27 11.04 5.86 -28.53
N ALA A 28 11.68 7.00 -28.22
CA ALA A 28 12.18 7.27 -26.88
C ALA A 28 11.06 7.40 -25.83
N LEU A 29 9.95 8.05 -26.19
CA LEU A 29 8.76 8.12 -25.33
C LEU A 29 8.10 6.76 -25.13
N GLN A 30 8.02 5.94 -26.19
CA GLN A 30 7.52 4.58 -26.09
C GLN A 30 8.39 3.72 -25.18
N ASN A 31 9.71 3.86 -25.26
CA ASN A 31 10.66 3.14 -24.39
C ASN A 31 10.50 3.56 -22.92
N GLN A 32 10.33 4.85 -22.63
CA GLN A 32 10.08 5.36 -21.28
C GLN A 32 8.75 4.86 -20.69
N ILE A 33 7.72 4.71 -21.52
CA ILE A 33 6.43 4.14 -21.09
C ILE A 33 6.55 2.61 -20.90
N SER A 34 7.29 1.92 -21.77
CA SER A 34 7.47 0.46 -21.70
C SER A 34 8.45 -0.01 -20.62
N GLU A 35 9.36 0.86 -20.15
CA GLU A 35 10.17 0.62 -18.96
C GLU A 35 9.36 0.75 -17.66
N GLY A 36 8.07 1.09 -17.78
CA GLY A 36 7.13 1.09 -16.69
C GLY A 36 7.31 2.34 -15.84
N VAL A 37 6.33 3.23 -15.88
CA VAL A 37 6.07 4.07 -14.72
C VAL A 37 5.81 3.08 -13.58
N SER A 38 6.79 2.86 -12.70
CA SER A 38 6.56 2.06 -11.50
C SER A 38 5.58 2.87 -10.66
N CYS A 39 4.30 2.55 -10.75
CA CYS A 39 3.36 2.92 -9.70
C CYS A 39 3.87 2.21 -8.45
N ASN A 40 4.63 2.93 -7.63
CA ASN A 40 4.98 2.48 -6.28
C ASN A 40 3.68 2.49 -5.48
N VAL A 41 2.88 1.43 -5.67
CA VAL A 41 1.66 1.23 -4.91
C VAL A 41 2.07 1.05 -3.46
N ARG A 42 1.56 1.92 -2.60
CA ARG A 42 1.88 1.89 -1.17
C ARG A 42 1.45 0.53 -0.62
N SER A 43 2.39 -0.15 0.03
CA SER A 43 2.15 -1.47 0.59
C SER A 43 1.57 -1.37 1.99
N TYR A 44 0.72 -2.31 2.36
CA TYR A 44 0.16 -2.42 3.70
C TYR A 44 0.03 -3.90 4.08
N TYR A 45 -0.01 -4.19 5.38
CA TYR A 45 -0.22 -5.55 5.86
C TYR A 45 -0.81 -5.58 7.26
N LEU A 46 -1.39 -6.72 7.63
CA LEU A 46 -1.81 -7.02 8.99
C LEU A 46 -0.75 -7.90 9.66
N THR A 47 -0.22 -7.54 10.82
CA THR A 47 0.87 -8.30 11.45
C THR A 47 0.53 -9.78 11.70
N GLN A 48 1.48 -10.68 11.49
CA GLN A 48 1.34 -12.11 11.84
C GLN A 48 1.35 -12.39 13.35
N ASN A 49 1.94 -11.50 14.15
CA ASN A 49 1.93 -11.59 15.61
C ASN A 49 0.82 -10.72 16.22
N LEU A 50 0.49 -11.00 17.47
CA LEU A 50 -0.48 -10.25 18.27
C LEU A 50 0.25 -9.33 19.26
N PHE A 51 -0.32 -8.15 19.49
CA PHE A 51 0.23 -7.08 20.32
C PHE A 51 -0.88 -6.48 21.17
N THR A 52 -0.59 -6.21 22.43
CA THR A 52 -1.44 -5.36 23.28
C THR A 52 -1.44 -3.92 22.74
N GLY A 53 -2.43 -3.12 23.10
CA GLY A 53 -2.49 -1.71 22.71
C GLY A 53 -1.22 -0.92 23.07
N ALA A 54 -0.63 -1.18 24.24
CA ALA A 54 0.62 -0.55 24.69
C ALA A 54 1.86 -0.88 23.83
N ASN A 55 1.80 -1.98 23.05
CA ASN A 55 2.90 -2.46 22.22
C ASN A 55 2.60 -2.34 20.72
N ALA A 56 1.45 -1.76 20.35
CA ALA A 56 1.02 -1.70 18.95
C ALA A 56 1.95 -0.82 18.09
N LEU A 57 2.55 0.22 18.67
CA LEU A 57 3.42 1.15 17.94
C LEU A 57 4.73 0.54 17.45
N THR A 58 5.17 -0.57 18.04
CA THR A 58 6.42 -1.25 17.70
C THR A 58 6.20 -2.52 16.87
N ALA A 59 4.95 -2.78 16.48
CA ALA A 59 4.56 -4.02 15.80
C ALA A 59 4.97 -4.07 14.32
N CYS A 60 5.10 -2.91 13.68
CA CYS A 60 5.41 -2.80 12.26
C CYS A 60 6.92 -2.93 12.00
N GLU A 61 7.28 -3.55 10.88
CA GLU A 61 8.66 -3.69 10.44
C GLU A 61 9.26 -2.35 10.00
N PRO A 62 10.60 -2.21 9.97
CA PRO A 62 11.25 -1.00 9.47
C PRO A 62 10.77 -0.60 8.07
N GLY A 63 10.45 0.69 7.88
CA GLY A 63 9.86 1.23 6.66
C GLY A 63 8.32 1.18 6.63
N PHE A 64 7.71 0.72 7.72
CA PHE A 64 6.27 0.74 7.93
C PHE A 64 5.94 1.34 9.30
N HIS A 65 4.76 1.94 9.40
CA HIS A 65 4.19 2.37 10.68
C HIS A 65 2.79 1.80 10.88
N MET A 66 2.35 1.82 12.14
CA MET A 66 0.96 1.50 12.49
C MET A 66 0.03 2.48 11.77
N ALA A 67 -0.76 1.95 10.84
CA ALA A 67 -1.62 2.70 9.96
C ALA A 67 -2.74 3.40 10.74
N SER A 68 -3.14 4.58 10.27
CA SER A 68 -4.49 5.08 10.54
C SER A 68 -5.49 4.45 9.57
N LEU A 69 -6.78 4.38 9.95
CA LEU A 69 -7.82 3.87 9.06
C LEU A 69 -7.84 4.65 7.73
N TRP A 70 -7.60 5.97 7.77
CA TRP A 70 -7.61 6.82 6.57
C TRP A 70 -6.52 6.50 5.56
N GLU A 71 -5.44 5.84 5.97
CA GLU A 71 -4.35 5.45 5.06
C GLU A 71 -4.62 4.13 4.35
N ILE A 72 -5.42 3.27 4.98
CA ILE A 72 -5.77 1.95 4.45
C ILE A 72 -7.23 1.85 4.02
N PHE A 73 -7.98 2.96 4.10
CA PHE A 73 -9.42 2.97 3.91
C PHE A 73 -9.83 2.36 2.57
N ASP A 74 -9.18 2.80 1.50
CA ASP A 74 -9.38 2.28 0.15
C ASP A 74 -8.24 1.32 -0.24
N THR A 75 -8.47 0.05 0.05
CA THR A 75 -7.51 -1.02 -0.26
C THR A 75 -7.37 -1.30 -1.75
N SER A 76 -8.26 -0.78 -2.61
CA SER A 76 -8.16 -0.99 -4.06
C SER A 76 -6.99 -0.21 -4.69
N ASN A 77 -6.50 0.81 -4.00
CA ASN A 77 -5.35 1.63 -4.38
C ASN A 77 -4.06 1.25 -3.63
N LEU A 78 -4.06 0.13 -2.91
CA LEU A 78 -2.94 -0.34 -2.10
C LEU A 78 -2.58 -1.78 -2.44
N GLN A 79 -1.34 -2.16 -2.16
CA GLN A 79 -0.86 -3.54 -2.35
C GLN A 79 -0.77 -4.22 -0.98
N TYR A 80 -1.52 -5.30 -0.78
CA TYR A 80 -1.33 -6.11 0.42
C TYR A 80 -0.02 -6.89 0.30
N ASP A 81 0.82 -6.81 1.33
CA ASP A 81 2.07 -7.57 1.40
C ASP A 81 1.83 -8.91 2.09
N THR A 82 1.64 -9.97 1.31
CA THR A 82 1.43 -11.33 1.81
C THR A 82 2.68 -11.99 2.40
N THR A 83 3.87 -11.42 2.18
CA THR A 83 5.11 -11.96 2.75
C THR A 83 5.22 -11.58 4.22
N ARG A 84 4.85 -10.34 4.55
CA ARG A 84 4.83 -9.83 5.93
C ARG A 84 3.48 -10.06 6.63
N GLY A 85 2.41 -9.99 5.85
CA GLY A 85 1.04 -9.99 6.34
C GLY A 85 0.53 -11.36 6.77
N TYR A 86 -0.37 -11.33 7.75
CA TYR A 86 -1.23 -12.47 8.06
C TYR A 86 -2.11 -12.81 6.85
N THR A 87 -2.32 -14.09 6.59
CA THR A 87 -3.15 -14.56 5.48
C THR A 87 -4.02 -15.73 5.95
N ARG A 88 -5.11 -15.95 5.23
CA ARG A 88 -5.95 -17.15 5.32
C ARG A 88 -5.82 -17.99 4.06
N ALA A 89 -6.45 -19.16 4.08
CA ALA A 89 -6.42 -20.09 2.96
C ALA A 89 -6.92 -19.49 1.63
N ASP A 90 -7.85 -18.52 1.68
CA ASP A 90 -8.46 -17.85 0.51
C ASP A 90 -8.10 -16.36 0.42
N SER A 91 -6.91 -15.96 0.91
CA SER A 91 -6.48 -14.55 0.82
C SER A 91 -6.00 -14.16 -0.58
N GLY A 92 -5.54 -15.12 -1.40
CA GLY A 92 -4.86 -14.81 -2.66
C GLY A 92 -3.69 -13.84 -2.43
N ASN A 93 -3.70 -12.71 -3.13
CA ASN A 93 -2.76 -11.59 -2.94
C ASN A 93 -3.33 -10.46 -2.08
N GLY A 94 -4.51 -10.65 -1.49
CA GLY A 94 -5.23 -9.64 -0.72
C GLY A 94 -5.11 -9.86 0.80
N PRO A 95 -5.65 -8.91 1.57
CA PRO A 95 -5.73 -9.03 3.01
C PRO A 95 -6.68 -10.15 3.43
N PRO A 96 -6.56 -10.66 4.68
CA PRO A 96 -7.56 -11.54 5.24
C PRO A 96 -8.89 -10.78 5.44
N GLN A 97 -10.01 -11.46 5.15
CA GLN A 97 -11.37 -10.95 5.33
C GLN A 97 -12.04 -11.87 6.35
N ASN A 98 -12.28 -11.36 7.56
CA ASN A 98 -13.02 -12.02 8.63
C ASN A 98 -13.22 -11.06 9.80
N ASP A 99 -14.39 -11.11 10.43
CA ASP A 99 -14.72 -10.26 11.60
C ASP A 99 -13.74 -10.44 12.78
N ASP A 100 -13.04 -11.57 12.89
CA ASP A 100 -12.08 -11.86 13.97
C ASP A 100 -10.64 -11.43 13.64
N ASP A 101 -10.34 -11.02 12.41
CA ASP A 101 -9.00 -10.55 12.00
C ASP A 101 -8.76 -9.08 12.31
N LEU A 102 -9.00 -8.72 13.57
CA LEU A 102 -8.90 -7.35 14.05
C LEU A 102 -7.44 -6.89 14.11
N GLY A 103 -7.22 -5.69 13.57
CA GLY A 103 -5.96 -4.98 13.70
C GLY A 103 -6.15 -3.63 14.39
N TRP A 104 -5.28 -3.31 15.35
CA TRP A 104 -5.18 -1.96 15.90
C TRP A 104 -4.89 -0.95 14.79
N VAL A 105 -5.55 0.22 14.84
CA VAL A 105 -5.31 1.36 13.92
C VAL A 105 -5.21 2.67 14.68
N ARG A 106 -4.37 3.59 14.21
CA ARG A 106 -4.30 4.94 14.78
C ARG A 106 -5.61 5.69 14.53
N THR A 107 -6.02 6.46 15.52
CA THR A 107 -7.24 7.28 15.47
C THR A 107 -6.98 8.76 15.20
N GLY A 108 -5.76 9.25 15.44
CA GLY A 108 -5.45 10.68 15.39
C GLY A 108 -6.05 11.52 16.53
N ASN A 109 -6.74 10.88 17.49
CA ASN A 109 -7.35 11.56 18.63
C ASN A 109 -6.32 11.85 19.76
N ILE A 110 -6.69 12.69 20.72
CA ILE A 110 -5.90 12.95 21.93
C ILE A 110 -5.71 11.68 22.78
N ALA A 111 -4.63 11.63 23.57
CA ALA A 111 -4.36 10.52 24.47
C ALA A 111 -5.42 10.46 25.58
N GLY A 112 -6.02 9.28 25.79
CA GLY A 112 -6.87 9.02 26.95
C GLY A 112 -7.37 7.58 27.01
N SER A 113 -7.81 7.15 28.19
CA SER A 113 -8.34 5.80 28.45
C SER A 113 -9.87 5.75 28.59
N GLY A 114 -10.54 6.91 28.64
CA GLY A 114 -11.99 7.02 28.87
C GLY A 114 -12.87 6.94 27.62
N PHE A 115 -12.29 6.69 26.44
CA PHE A 115 -13.04 6.64 25.19
C PHE A 115 -13.70 5.27 24.98
N THR A 116 -14.99 5.26 24.65
CA THR A 116 -15.81 4.04 24.49
C THR A 116 -16.37 3.90 23.07
N ARG A 117 -15.75 4.55 22.09
CA ARG A 117 -16.17 4.52 20.68
C ARG A 117 -14.97 4.24 19.78
N PRO A 118 -15.08 3.30 18.82
CA PRO A 118 -14.09 3.13 17.77
C PRO A 118 -13.86 4.45 17.01
N GLY A 119 -12.63 4.67 16.57
CA GLY A 119 -12.19 5.92 15.95
C GLY A 119 -11.84 7.03 16.94
N LEU A 120 -12.12 6.86 18.24
CA LEU A 120 -11.68 7.78 19.30
C LEU A 120 -10.72 7.12 20.28
N ALA A 121 -10.98 5.87 20.64
CA ALA A 121 -10.22 5.12 21.63
C ALA A 121 -8.84 4.71 21.12
N ASN A 122 -7.79 4.94 21.91
CA ASN A 122 -6.41 4.78 21.47
C ASN A 122 -5.46 4.32 22.58
N CYS A 123 -5.94 3.62 23.62
CA CYS A 123 -5.05 3.07 24.66
C CYS A 123 -4.10 4.10 25.28
N SER A 124 -4.62 5.31 25.57
CA SER A 124 -3.82 6.47 25.98
C SER A 124 -2.67 6.77 25.01
N ALA A 125 -3.01 6.96 23.73
CA ALA A 125 -2.06 7.07 22.62
C ALA A 125 -1.08 5.89 22.49
N TRP A 126 -1.59 4.68 22.72
CA TRP A 126 -0.89 3.40 22.55
C TRP A 126 0.28 3.23 23.52
N THR A 127 0.14 3.81 24.72
CA THR A 127 1.16 3.75 25.78
C THR A 127 0.68 3.01 27.04
N SER A 128 -0.60 2.62 27.09
CA SER A 128 -1.20 1.96 28.26
C SER A 128 -1.94 0.68 27.84
N PRO A 129 -1.89 -0.39 28.66
CA PRO A 129 -2.71 -1.57 28.49
C PRO A 129 -4.14 -1.38 29.06
N ASP A 130 -4.44 -0.22 29.65
CA ASP A 130 -5.73 0.05 30.29
C ASP A 130 -6.70 0.76 29.33
N GLY A 131 -8.00 0.52 29.55
CA GLY A 131 -9.07 1.13 28.76
C GLY A 131 -9.28 0.44 27.41
N PHE A 132 -9.63 1.22 26.40
CA PHE A 132 -9.98 0.72 25.08
C PHE A 132 -9.16 1.34 23.95
N GLY A 133 -9.00 0.56 22.89
CA GLY A 133 -8.39 0.94 21.62
C GLY A 133 -9.36 0.71 20.47
N SER A 134 -9.08 1.37 19.35
CA SER A 134 -9.81 1.16 18.10
C SER A 134 -9.11 0.12 17.25
N ALA A 135 -9.84 -0.94 16.88
CA ALA A 135 -9.39 -1.93 15.93
C ALA A 135 -10.37 -2.00 14.75
N VAL A 136 -9.89 -2.47 13.61
CA VAL A 136 -10.72 -2.69 12.42
C VAL A 136 -10.37 -4.01 11.75
N ALA A 137 -11.35 -4.63 11.10
CA ALA A 137 -11.18 -5.77 10.21
C ALA A 137 -11.94 -5.51 8.90
N LEU A 138 -11.61 -6.25 7.84
CA LEU A 138 -12.41 -6.26 6.62
C LEU A 138 -13.56 -7.25 6.77
N VAL A 139 -14.78 -6.81 6.48
CA VAL A 139 -15.99 -7.63 6.56
C VAL A 139 -15.94 -8.74 5.50
N ASP A 140 -16.20 -9.99 5.91
CA ASP A 140 -16.27 -11.16 5.02
C ASP A 140 -17.69 -11.44 4.48
N VAL A 141 -18.70 -10.94 5.16
CA VAL A 141 -20.11 -11.15 4.82
C VAL A 141 -20.70 -9.98 4.02
N TRP A 142 -20.97 -10.22 2.74
CA TRP A 142 -21.50 -9.19 1.84
C TRP A 142 -22.98 -8.87 2.09
N GLN A 143 -23.67 -9.75 2.83
CA GLN A 143 -25.06 -9.61 3.23
C GLN A 143 -25.24 -10.15 4.66
N ARG A 144 -24.77 -9.38 5.65
CA ARG A 144 -25.14 -9.65 7.04
C ARG A 144 -26.58 -9.18 7.22
N GLY A 145 -27.53 -10.11 7.22
CA GLY A 145 -28.97 -9.81 7.23
C GLY A 145 -29.33 -8.73 8.25
N GLY A 146 -29.72 -7.54 7.76
CA GLY A 146 -30.19 -6.42 8.58
C GLY A 146 -29.15 -5.39 9.02
N VAL A 147 -27.87 -5.54 8.67
CA VAL A 147 -26.85 -4.51 8.97
C VAL A 147 -26.73 -3.60 7.77
N VAL A 148 -27.19 -2.35 7.92
CA VAL A 148 -26.89 -1.27 6.98
C VAL A 148 -25.38 -1.08 6.93
N ALA A 149 -24.87 -0.87 5.71
CA ALA A 149 -23.48 -0.51 5.48
C ALA A 149 -23.01 0.52 6.51
N SER A 150 -21.88 0.25 7.19
CA SER A 150 -21.33 1.19 8.16
C SER A 150 -20.80 2.43 7.43
N ALA A 151 -20.59 3.52 8.17
CA ALA A 151 -19.99 4.73 7.60
C ALA A 151 -18.56 4.52 7.08
N ILE A 152 -17.95 3.37 7.38
CA ILE A 152 -16.56 3.05 7.00
C ILE A 152 -16.44 1.73 6.25
N ASP A 153 -17.52 1.20 5.68
CA ASP A 153 -17.45 -0.01 4.85
C ASP A 153 -16.36 0.10 3.77
N PRO A 154 -15.59 -0.98 3.51
CA PRO A 154 -15.82 -2.36 3.95
C PRO A 154 -15.25 -2.72 5.33
N TRP A 155 -14.83 -1.73 6.13
CA TRP A 155 -14.23 -1.97 7.43
C TRP A 155 -15.27 -2.14 8.54
N ASP A 156 -15.08 -3.12 9.42
CA ASP A 156 -15.83 -3.29 10.67
C ASP A 156 -15.05 -2.65 11.83
N PRO A 157 -15.52 -1.54 12.42
CA PRO A 157 -14.87 -0.92 13.56
C PRO A 157 -15.24 -1.61 14.87
N ARG A 158 -14.22 -2.04 15.63
CA ARG A 158 -14.39 -2.61 16.97
C ARG A 158 -13.69 -1.79 18.04
N LEU A 159 -14.30 -1.84 19.22
CA LEU A 159 -13.74 -1.31 20.44
C LEU A 159 -13.17 -2.49 21.21
N GLU A 160 -11.86 -2.53 21.36
CA GLU A 160 -11.16 -3.66 21.95
C GLU A 160 -10.43 -3.21 23.22
N ASN A 161 -10.37 -4.11 24.21
CA ASN A 161 -9.65 -3.82 25.45
C ASN A 161 -8.15 -3.76 25.17
N CYS A 162 -7.46 -2.73 25.66
CA CYS A 162 -6.04 -2.50 25.37
C CYS A 162 -5.11 -3.62 25.87
N ALA A 163 -5.54 -4.42 26.84
CA ALA A 163 -4.79 -5.58 27.33
C ALA A 163 -4.99 -6.83 26.47
N VAL A 164 -6.02 -6.87 25.61
CA VAL A 164 -6.26 -7.99 24.70
C VAL A 164 -5.28 -7.88 23.52
N PRO A 165 -4.46 -8.92 23.25
CA PRO A 165 -3.59 -8.90 22.09
C PRO A 165 -4.40 -8.97 20.79
N GLN A 166 -4.19 -8.01 19.90
CA GLN A 166 -4.75 -7.99 18.54
C GLN A 166 -3.61 -7.84 17.52
N ARG A 167 -3.89 -8.03 16.24
CA ARG A 167 -2.92 -7.71 15.19
C ARG A 167 -2.76 -6.19 15.09
N VAL A 168 -1.86 -5.73 14.24
CA VAL A 168 -1.69 -4.30 13.93
C VAL A 168 -1.72 -4.12 12.42
N TRP A 169 -2.51 -3.16 11.95
CA TRP A 169 -2.44 -2.75 10.55
C TRP A 169 -1.22 -1.85 10.37
N CYS A 170 -0.37 -2.22 9.43
CA CYS A 170 0.86 -1.52 9.08
C CYS A 170 0.79 -1.02 7.64
N VAL A 171 1.32 0.17 7.40
CA VAL A 171 1.39 0.78 6.06
C VAL A 171 2.78 1.36 5.83
N ALA A 172 3.27 1.26 4.59
CA ALA A 172 4.61 1.75 4.23
C ALA A 172 4.73 3.27 4.47
N ASP A 173 5.88 3.74 4.91
CA ASP A 173 6.15 5.18 5.14
C ASP A 173 6.09 6.02 3.84
#